data_AF-A0A4R6RUT1-F1
#
_entry.id   AF-A0A4R6RUT1-F1
#
_cell.length_a   1.000
_cell.length_b   1.000
_cell.length_c   1.000
_cell.angle_alpha   90.00
_cell.angle_beta   90.00
_cell.angle_gamma   90.00
#
_symmetry.space_group_name_H-M   'P 1'
#
loop_
_entity.id
_entity.type
_entity.pdbx_description
1 polymer ?
#
loop_
_entity_poly.entity_id
_entity_poly.type
_entity_poly.pdbx_seq_one_letter_code
_entity_poly.pdbx_strand_id
1 'polypeptide(L)'
;MPHRIKRNGRTGGLREKITRGFTPASLASSFSLAGYTRDVSAPEFAPARCATDAPRIADAPRIAESEWRELAAAHADRADALTAGHRERTQRRERHPIEDFLWTYYSVSPGELRRWHPGAGRVLAGAGPERGGWRHYRETGAAGRDAVVDLPEFFARRRGTVDYIEGLLAATLAHTPKYGCFGLHEWAMVYRMTPEQLRHTTLPLRIGHAATDQVVESHSIGCTHFDAYRFFTPEAAPLNTLRPTRETQPALEQAGCLHAGMDVYKWAAKLGPIVPGEVLLDAFVLARDIREVDMRASPYDVTGFVGTDGSLLTPIPIETPAGKRAYARLQRGFADRGNAIRSSVLAAIAVARTGDALAMAAGTTQRVA
;
A
#
# COMPACT_ATOMS: atom_id res chain seq x y z
N MET A 1 -70.29 36.70 4.15
CA MET A 1 -70.94 35.94 3.07
C MET A 1 -70.02 34.77 2.71
N PRO A 2 -70.26 33.58 3.27
CA PRO A 2 -69.37 32.42 3.24
C PRO A 2 -69.94 31.23 2.45
N HIS A 3 -69.11 30.25 2.08
CA HIS A 3 -69.57 28.90 1.73
C HIS A 3 -68.72 27.81 2.43
N ARG A 4 -69.19 27.40 3.62
CA ARG A 4 -69.69 26.05 4.02
C ARG A 4 -69.59 24.96 2.91
N ILE A 5 -69.29 23.65 3.06
CA ILE A 5 -69.41 22.56 4.07
C ILE A 5 -68.60 21.36 3.46
N LYS A 6 -67.88 20.42 4.12
CA LYS A 6 -68.38 19.20 4.82
C LYS A 6 -67.24 18.41 5.46
N ARG A 7 -67.37 18.17 6.76
CA ARG A 7 -66.88 16.98 7.46
C ARG A 7 -67.80 15.80 7.12
N ASN A 8 -67.24 14.60 7.00
CA ASN A 8 -67.93 13.36 7.34
C ASN A 8 -66.91 12.41 7.98
N GLY A 9 -67.15 12.07 9.24
CA GLY A 9 -66.53 10.92 9.89
C GLY A 9 -67.37 9.67 9.67
N ARG A 10 -66.73 8.52 9.64
CA ARG A 10 -67.36 7.24 9.97
C ARG A 10 -66.39 6.40 10.78
N THR A 11 -66.90 6.01 11.94
CA THR A 11 -66.38 5.11 12.97
C THR A 11 -66.63 3.64 12.59
N GLY A 12 -65.80 2.75 13.13
CA GLY A 12 -66.02 1.30 13.20
C GLY A 12 -64.67 0.58 13.24
N GLY A 13 -64.15 0.21 14.42
CA GLY A 13 -64.28 -1.15 15.00
C GLY A 13 -63.05 -1.97 14.57
N LEU A 14 -62.33 -2.77 15.37
CA LEU A 14 -62.58 -3.42 16.63
C LEU A 14 -61.19 -3.82 17.21
N ARG A 15 -61.07 -3.86 18.53
CA ARG A 15 -59.96 -4.49 19.27
C ARG A 15 -60.04 -6.03 19.15
N GLU A 16 -58.90 -6.71 19.13
CA GLU A 16 -58.44 -7.77 20.07
C GLU A 16 -57.36 -8.66 19.42
N LYS A 17 -56.17 -8.74 20.05
CA LYS A 17 -55.56 -9.92 20.71
C LYS A 17 -55.34 -11.11 19.74
N ILE A 18 -54.14 -11.67 19.65
CA ILE A 18 -53.63 -12.66 20.60
C ILE A 18 -52.10 -12.80 20.49
N THR A 19 -51.50 -12.93 21.66
CA THR A 19 -50.13 -13.29 22.00
C THR A 19 -49.78 -14.75 21.70
N ARG A 20 -48.50 -15.02 21.41
CA ARG A 20 -47.67 -16.23 21.69
C ARG A 20 -46.46 -16.12 20.76
N GLY A 21 -45.20 -16.04 21.17
CA GLY A 21 -44.52 -16.52 22.37
C GLY A 21 -43.42 -17.46 21.88
N PHE A 22 -42.15 -17.03 21.88
CA PHE A 22 -40.95 -17.88 21.99
C PHE A 22 -39.70 -17.00 22.16
N THR A 23 -38.98 -17.19 23.25
CA THR A 23 -37.57 -16.82 23.50
C THR A 23 -36.89 -18.09 24.05
N PRO A 24 -35.56 -18.14 24.28
CA PRO A 24 -34.39 -17.53 23.62
C PRO A 24 -33.28 -18.59 23.34
N ALA A 25 -32.32 -18.32 22.43
CA ALA A 25 -30.90 -18.72 22.55
C ALA A 25 -30.12 -18.61 21.22
N SER A 26 -28.84 -18.25 21.36
CA SER A 26 -27.74 -18.53 20.42
C SER A 26 -27.67 -17.75 19.11
N LEU A 27 -27.01 -16.59 19.14
CA LEU A 27 -26.14 -16.16 18.04
C LEU A 27 -24.86 -15.52 18.63
N ALA A 28 -24.02 -16.37 19.22
CA ALA A 28 -22.59 -16.14 19.17
C ALA A 28 -22.12 -16.61 17.79
N SER A 29 -21.84 -15.68 16.88
CA SER A 29 -21.20 -16.00 15.59
C SER A 29 -19.75 -15.51 15.61
N SER A 30 -18.90 -16.39 16.11
CA SER A 30 -17.56 -16.73 15.64
C SER A 30 -16.98 -15.87 14.50
N PHE A 31 -16.10 -14.92 14.83
CA PHE A 31 -14.98 -14.59 13.96
C PHE A 31 -13.91 -15.67 14.21
N SER A 32 -13.83 -16.65 13.30
CA SER A 32 -12.75 -17.64 13.31
C SER A 32 -11.48 -17.02 12.73
N LEU A 33 -10.55 -16.62 13.60
CA LEU A 33 -9.13 -16.47 13.27
C LEU A 33 -8.47 -17.86 13.24
N ALA A 34 -8.80 -18.68 12.25
CA ALA A 34 -8.12 -19.95 12.03
C ALA A 34 -7.82 -20.11 10.54
N GLY A 35 -6.56 -19.87 10.16
CA GLY A 35 -6.12 -20.03 8.79
C GLY A 35 -4.76 -19.42 8.41
N TYR A 36 -3.88 -19.10 9.36
CA TYR A 36 -2.45 -18.87 9.03
C TYR A 36 -1.56 -19.01 10.28
N THR A 37 -1.38 -20.23 10.77
CA THR A 37 -0.27 -20.55 11.66
C THR A 37 0.78 -21.28 10.83
N ARG A 38 1.75 -20.55 10.26
CA ARG A 38 3.04 -21.17 9.93
C ARG A 38 3.85 -21.23 11.20
N ASP A 39 4.24 -22.44 11.53
CA ASP A 39 5.23 -22.81 12.53
C ASP A 39 6.49 -21.94 12.36
N VAL A 40 6.77 -21.09 13.35
CA VAL A 40 7.94 -20.20 13.38
C VAL A 40 8.98 -20.79 14.31
N SER A 41 9.50 -21.95 13.93
CA SER A 41 10.73 -22.46 14.51
C SER A 41 11.90 -21.79 13.78
N ALA A 42 12.52 -20.80 14.45
CA ALA A 42 13.68 -20.08 13.93
C ALA A 42 14.88 -21.03 13.78
N PRO A 43 15.54 -21.11 12.60
CA PRO A 43 16.79 -21.84 12.51
C PRO A 43 17.89 -21.06 13.23
N GLU A 44 18.62 -21.77 14.07
CA GLU A 44 19.81 -21.31 14.79
C GLU A 44 20.91 -21.00 13.77
N PHE A 45 21.24 -19.72 13.56
CA PHE A 45 22.32 -19.29 12.69
C PHE A 45 23.66 -19.48 13.40
N ALA A 46 24.39 -20.54 13.02
CA ALA A 46 25.80 -20.68 13.37
C ALA A 46 26.65 -19.63 12.61
N PRO A 47 27.70 -19.04 13.23
CA PRO A 47 28.54 -18.05 12.58
C PRO A 47 29.35 -18.67 11.44
N ALA A 48 29.20 -18.09 10.24
CA ALA A 48 29.93 -18.50 9.05
C ALA A 48 31.43 -18.18 9.19
N ARG A 49 32.27 -19.19 8.95
CA ARG A 49 33.72 -19.06 8.87
C ARG A 49 34.10 -18.22 7.65
N CYS A 50 35.12 -17.39 7.82
CA CYS A 50 35.75 -16.61 6.77
C CYS A 50 36.32 -17.55 5.68
N ALA A 51 35.74 -17.51 4.48
CA ALA A 51 36.29 -18.15 3.28
C ALA A 51 36.47 -17.07 2.21
N THR A 52 37.68 -16.99 1.67
CA THR A 52 38.27 -15.86 0.92
C THR A 52 37.98 -15.84 -0.58
N ASP A 53 36.89 -16.45 -1.05
CA ASP A 53 36.52 -16.41 -2.48
C ASP A 53 35.14 -15.80 -2.67
N ALA A 54 35.11 -14.60 -3.27
CA ALA A 54 33.87 -13.92 -3.62
C ALA A 54 33.18 -14.67 -4.79
N PRO A 55 31.89 -15.04 -4.68
CA PRO A 55 31.20 -15.82 -5.72
C PRO A 55 31.11 -15.02 -7.02
N ARG A 56 31.33 -15.68 -8.16
CA ARG A 56 31.24 -15.03 -9.48
C ARG A 56 29.77 -14.98 -9.91
N ILE A 57 29.40 -14.12 -10.85
CA ILE A 57 28.03 -14.08 -11.43
C ILE A 57 27.61 -15.45 -11.99
N ALA A 58 28.56 -16.30 -12.38
CA ALA A 58 28.31 -17.68 -12.80
C ALA A 58 27.68 -18.58 -11.72
N ASP A 59 27.73 -18.17 -10.45
CA ASP A 59 27.19 -18.91 -9.30
C ASP A 59 25.80 -18.38 -8.85
N ALA A 60 25.25 -17.39 -9.56
CA ALA A 60 23.90 -16.89 -9.28
C ALA A 60 22.87 -18.02 -9.49
N PRO A 61 21.91 -18.22 -8.56
CA PRO A 61 20.90 -19.25 -8.73
C PRO A 61 20.17 -19.12 -10.07
N ARG A 62 20.25 -20.18 -10.87
CA ARG A 62 19.64 -20.27 -12.19
C ARG A 62 18.26 -20.90 -12.06
N ILE A 63 17.23 -20.19 -12.55
CA ILE A 63 15.84 -20.65 -12.58
C ILE A 63 15.58 -21.32 -13.93
N ALA A 64 15.08 -22.55 -13.92
CA ALA A 64 14.80 -23.31 -15.13
C ALA A 64 13.70 -22.64 -15.98
N GLU A 65 13.69 -22.92 -17.29
CA GLU A 65 12.77 -22.21 -18.19
C GLU A 65 11.30 -22.45 -17.86
N SER A 66 10.92 -23.71 -17.61
CA SER A 66 9.57 -24.08 -17.18
C SER A 66 9.19 -23.37 -15.88
N GLU A 67 10.09 -23.37 -14.90
CA GLU A 67 9.85 -22.82 -13.57
C GLU A 67 9.63 -21.30 -13.60
N TRP A 68 10.50 -20.53 -14.25
CA TRP A 68 10.30 -19.07 -14.28
C TRP A 68 9.08 -18.68 -15.11
N ARG A 69 8.72 -19.46 -16.14
CA ARG A 69 7.50 -19.23 -16.92
C ARG A 69 6.26 -19.49 -16.08
N GLU A 70 6.25 -20.53 -15.25
CA GLU A 70 5.18 -20.79 -14.28
C GLU A 70 5.06 -19.67 -13.25
N LEU A 71 6.18 -19.20 -12.68
CA LEU A 71 6.18 -18.07 -11.74
C LEU A 71 5.67 -16.78 -12.39
N ALA A 72 6.09 -16.51 -13.63
CA ALA A 72 5.64 -15.34 -14.38
C ALA A 72 4.14 -15.39 -14.70
N ALA A 73 3.61 -16.57 -15.05
CA ALA A 73 2.19 -16.79 -15.29
C ALA A 73 1.38 -16.60 -13.99
N ALA A 74 1.79 -17.22 -12.89
CA ALA A 74 1.13 -17.07 -11.59
C ALA A 74 1.12 -15.61 -11.09
N HIS A 75 2.23 -14.88 -11.27
CA HIS A 75 2.30 -13.44 -10.99
C HIS A 75 1.32 -12.65 -11.86
N ALA A 76 1.28 -12.94 -13.16
CA ALA A 76 0.38 -12.28 -14.09
C ALA A 76 -1.10 -12.52 -13.71
N ASP A 77 -1.48 -13.75 -13.38
CA ASP A 77 -2.83 -14.09 -12.94
C ASP A 77 -3.22 -13.34 -11.65
N ARG A 78 -2.30 -13.28 -10.68
CA ARG A 78 -2.51 -12.52 -9.44
C ARG A 78 -2.67 -11.03 -9.71
N ALA A 79 -1.83 -10.45 -10.55
CA ALA A 79 -1.94 -9.05 -10.96
C ALA A 79 -3.24 -8.79 -11.73
N ASP A 80 -3.66 -9.71 -12.58
CA ASP A 80 -4.91 -9.62 -13.34
C ASP A 80 -6.13 -9.64 -12.40
N ALA A 81 -6.13 -10.50 -11.37
CA ALA A 81 -7.17 -10.50 -10.34
C ALA A 81 -7.20 -9.18 -9.54
N LEU A 82 -6.02 -8.67 -9.13
CA LEU A 82 -5.91 -7.43 -8.37
C LEU A 82 -6.33 -6.18 -9.14
N THR A 83 -6.27 -6.22 -10.47
CA THR A 83 -6.58 -5.07 -11.34
C THR A 83 -7.91 -5.19 -12.08
N ALA A 84 -8.62 -6.31 -11.95
CA ALA A 84 -9.88 -6.57 -12.64
C ALA A 84 -10.90 -5.44 -12.45
N GLY A 85 -11.22 -5.07 -11.21
CA GLY A 85 -12.20 -4.03 -10.91
C GLY A 85 -11.84 -2.66 -11.51
N HIS A 86 -10.57 -2.28 -11.46
CA HIS A 86 -10.11 -1.03 -12.09
C HIS A 86 -10.26 -1.06 -13.61
N ARG A 87 -9.91 -2.18 -14.26
CA ARG A 87 -10.04 -2.33 -15.72
C ARG A 87 -11.50 -2.30 -16.17
N GLU A 88 -12.37 -3.01 -15.47
CA GLU A 88 -13.81 -3.02 -15.74
C GLU A 88 -14.44 -1.63 -15.61
N ARG A 89 -14.10 -0.88 -14.55
CA ARG A 89 -14.57 0.50 -14.38
C ARG A 89 -14.01 1.42 -15.44
N THR A 90 -12.73 1.29 -15.79
CA THR A 90 -12.08 2.09 -16.84
C THR A 90 -12.78 1.89 -18.19
N GLN A 91 -13.12 0.65 -18.56
CA GLN A 91 -13.87 0.36 -19.79
C GLN A 91 -15.25 1.02 -19.79
N ARG A 92 -15.92 1.09 -18.63
CA ARG A 92 -17.21 1.75 -18.45
C ARG A 92 -17.11 3.26 -18.19
N ARG A 93 -15.89 3.82 -18.12
CA ARG A 93 -15.60 5.22 -17.76
C ARG A 93 -16.17 5.62 -16.38
N GLU A 94 -16.23 4.65 -15.47
CA GLU A 94 -16.68 4.87 -14.10
C GLU A 94 -15.51 5.23 -13.20
N ARG A 95 -15.72 6.20 -12.32
CA ARG A 95 -14.73 6.61 -11.32
C ARG A 95 -15.03 5.95 -9.99
N HIS A 96 -13.99 5.51 -9.30
CA HIS A 96 -14.03 5.04 -7.93
C HIS A 96 -13.06 5.86 -7.08
N PRO A 97 -13.55 6.82 -6.27
CA PRO A 97 -12.71 7.83 -5.62
C PRO A 97 -11.67 7.27 -4.63
N ILE A 98 -11.87 6.03 -4.18
CA ILE A 98 -10.96 5.32 -3.27
C ILE A 98 -9.92 4.53 -4.05
N GLU A 99 -10.33 3.54 -4.85
CA GLU A 99 -9.41 2.70 -5.64
C GLU A 99 -8.64 3.44 -6.74
N ASP A 100 -9.24 4.44 -7.40
CA ASP A 100 -8.58 5.17 -8.50
C ASP A 100 -7.37 5.98 -8.01
N PHE A 101 -7.28 6.24 -6.70
CA PHE A 101 -6.10 6.83 -6.07
C PHE A 101 -4.84 5.99 -6.34
N LEU A 102 -4.92 4.66 -6.27
CA LEU A 102 -3.75 3.79 -6.45
C LEU A 102 -3.11 3.93 -7.83
N TRP A 103 -3.91 4.30 -8.83
CA TRP A 103 -3.50 4.42 -10.22
C TRP A 103 -3.05 5.85 -10.57
N THR A 104 -3.80 6.84 -10.06
CA THR A 104 -3.53 8.26 -10.32
C THR A 104 -2.37 8.81 -9.50
N TYR A 105 -2.20 8.36 -8.25
CA TYR A 105 -1.17 8.85 -7.35
C TYR A 105 0.18 8.14 -7.55
N TYR A 106 0.17 6.82 -7.69
CA TYR A 106 1.40 6.04 -7.85
C TYR A 106 1.85 5.88 -9.31
N SER A 107 0.96 6.11 -10.28
CA SER A 107 1.26 6.09 -11.72
C SER A 107 1.91 4.79 -12.20
N VAL A 108 1.59 3.65 -11.56
CA VAL A 108 1.99 2.32 -12.01
C VAL A 108 0.81 1.73 -12.78
N SER A 109 0.98 1.45 -14.06
CA SER A 109 -0.09 0.88 -14.88
C SER A 109 -0.36 -0.60 -14.54
N PRO A 110 -1.57 -1.12 -14.83
CA PRO A 110 -1.86 -2.55 -14.70
C PRO A 110 -0.88 -3.43 -15.49
N GLY A 111 -0.42 -2.97 -16.66
CA GLY A 111 0.55 -3.70 -17.47
C GLY A 111 1.94 -3.77 -16.84
N GLU A 112 2.38 -2.69 -16.16
CA GLU A 112 3.61 -2.70 -15.38
C GLU A 112 3.49 -3.62 -14.16
N LEU A 113 2.37 -3.57 -13.44
CA LEU A 113 2.12 -4.44 -12.28
C LEU A 113 2.09 -5.93 -12.66
N ARG A 114 1.60 -6.25 -13.86
CA ARG A 114 1.54 -7.61 -14.44
C ARG A 114 2.91 -8.15 -14.84
N ARG A 115 3.93 -7.32 -15.02
CA ARG A 115 5.26 -7.77 -15.43
C ARG A 115 6.01 -8.37 -14.26
N TRP A 116 6.29 -9.67 -14.34
CA TRP A 116 7.05 -10.38 -13.32
C TRP A 116 8.56 -10.19 -13.47
N HIS A 117 9.22 -9.93 -12.32
CA HIS A 117 10.66 -9.87 -12.17
C HIS A 117 11.12 -10.85 -11.09
N PRO A 118 12.21 -11.62 -11.29
CA PRO A 118 12.74 -12.54 -10.28
C PRO A 118 13.50 -11.84 -9.13
N GLY A 119 13.71 -10.53 -9.23
CA GLY A 119 14.67 -9.80 -8.40
C GLY A 119 16.12 -9.94 -8.90
N ALA A 120 17.03 -9.26 -8.21
CA ALA A 120 18.46 -9.29 -8.53
C ALA A 120 19.12 -10.66 -8.21
N GLY A 121 20.24 -10.96 -8.88
CA GLY A 121 21.05 -12.15 -8.56
C GLY A 121 20.42 -13.48 -8.96
N ARG A 122 19.62 -13.50 -10.02
CA ARG A 122 18.99 -14.70 -10.60
C ARG A 122 19.20 -14.76 -12.11
N VAL A 123 19.54 -15.93 -12.64
CA VAL A 123 19.68 -16.17 -14.08
C VAL A 123 18.43 -16.90 -14.58
N LEU A 124 17.77 -16.37 -15.60
CA LEU A 124 16.60 -16.98 -16.23
C LEU A 124 17.02 -17.79 -17.45
N ALA A 125 16.90 -19.12 -17.34
CA ALA A 125 17.22 -20.05 -18.40
C ALA A 125 16.38 -19.79 -19.67
N GLY A 126 17.00 -19.70 -20.85
CA GLY A 126 16.29 -19.56 -22.12
C GLY A 126 15.61 -18.19 -22.35
N ALA A 127 15.73 -17.26 -21.41
CA ALA A 127 15.04 -15.97 -21.45
C ALA A 127 15.80 -14.88 -22.25
N GLY A 128 16.99 -15.17 -22.78
CA GLY A 128 17.81 -14.21 -23.52
C GLY A 128 17.06 -13.51 -24.65
N PRO A 129 16.47 -14.23 -25.61
CA PRO A 129 15.71 -13.64 -26.71
C PRO A 129 14.47 -12.85 -26.28
N GLU A 130 13.83 -13.21 -25.17
CA GLU A 130 12.58 -12.58 -24.70
C GLU A 130 12.85 -11.35 -23.83
N ARG A 131 13.83 -11.44 -22.94
CA ARG A 131 14.05 -10.48 -21.84
C ARG A 131 15.39 -9.77 -21.91
N GLY A 132 16.35 -10.26 -22.69
CA GLY A 132 17.68 -9.65 -22.82
C GLY A 132 17.64 -8.20 -23.31
N GLY A 133 16.64 -7.84 -24.12
CA GLY A 133 16.39 -6.47 -24.57
C GLY A 133 15.48 -5.62 -23.65
N TRP A 134 15.03 -6.15 -22.51
CA TRP A 134 14.24 -5.35 -21.57
C TRP A 134 15.13 -4.29 -20.90
N ARG A 135 14.51 -3.17 -20.51
CA ARG A 135 15.20 -2.14 -19.73
C ARG A 135 15.77 -2.75 -18.44
N HIS A 136 17.06 -2.53 -18.20
CA HIS A 136 17.83 -3.09 -17.07
C HIS A 136 18.01 -4.61 -17.09
N TYR A 137 17.88 -5.24 -18.25
CA TYR A 137 18.26 -6.63 -18.46
C TYR A 137 19.38 -6.72 -19.49
N ARG A 138 20.09 -7.84 -19.45
CA ARG A 138 21.05 -8.23 -20.48
C ARG A 138 21.03 -9.74 -20.70
N GLU A 139 21.46 -10.13 -21.89
CA GLU A 139 21.75 -11.52 -22.20
C GLU A 139 22.96 -12.03 -21.42
N THR A 140 22.96 -13.33 -21.12
CA THR A 140 24.03 -14.03 -20.42
C THR A 140 24.08 -15.51 -20.82
N GLY A 141 25.08 -16.23 -20.32
CA GLY A 141 25.32 -17.63 -20.67
C GLY A 141 25.82 -17.83 -22.10
N ALA A 142 26.00 -19.11 -22.48
CA ALA A 142 26.52 -19.47 -23.79
C ALA A 142 25.58 -18.98 -24.91
N ALA A 143 26.15 -18.24 -25.87
CA ALA A 143 25.43 -17.64 -27.00
C ALA A 143 24.24 -16.73 -26.61
N GLY A 144 24.28 -16.11 -25.42
CA GLY A 144 23.24 -15.16 -24.99
C GLY A 144 21.87 -15.80 -24.74
N ARG A 145 21.80 -17.10 -24.49
CA ARG A 145 20.53 -17.84 -24.33
C ARG A 145 19.76 -17.50 -23.06
N ASP A 146 20.45 -17.07 -22.00
CA ASP A 146 19.83 -16.78 -20.71
C ASP A 146 19.72 -15.25 -20.50
N ALA A 147 18.90 -14.79 -19.55
CA ALA A 147 18.79 -13.38 -19.20
C ALA A 147 19.00 -13.14 -17.71
N VAL A 148 19.55 -11.96 -17.37
CA VAL A 148 19.76 -11.50 -15.99
C VAL A 148 19.49 -10.00 -15.90
N VAL A 149 19.16 -9.51 -14.70
CA VAL A 149 19.13 -8.07 -14.43
C VAL A 149 20.54 -7.50 -14.59
N ASP A 150 20.70 -6.48 -15.43
CA ASP A 150 21.96 -5.78 -15.64
C ASP A 150 22.20 -4.80 -14.49
N LEU A 151 22.81 -5.31 -13.41
CA LEU A 151 23.07 -4.51 -12.21
C LEU A 151 24.04 -3.34 -12.46
N PRO A 152 25.16 -3.50 -13.18
CA PRO A 152 26.01 -2.36 -13.54
C PRO A 152 25.26 -1.25 -14.26
N GLU A 153 24.48 -1.58 -15.30
CA GLU A 153 23.68 -0.60 -16.03
C GLU A 153 22.59 0.04 -15.14
N PHE A 154 21.92 -0.78 -14.33
CA PHE A 154 20.90 -0.31 -13.39
C PHE A 154 21.48 0.68 -12.38
N PHE A 155 22.58 0.34 -11.70
CA PHE A 155 23.19 1.19 -10.69
C PHE A 155 23.84 2.43 -11.29
N ALA A 156 24.43 2.35 -12.50
CA ALA A 156 24.92 3.53 -13.20
C ALA A 156 23.84 4.61 -13.37
N ARG A 157 22.58 4.21 -13.53
CA ARG A 157 21.44 5.13 -13.69
C ARG A 157 20.65 5.41 -12.42
N ARG A 158 20.65 4.49 -11.45
CA ARG A 158 19.68 4.47 -10.34
C ARG A 158 20.29 4.47 -8.95
N ARG A 159 21.63 4.50 -8.80
CA ARG A 159 22.30 4.44 -7.49
C ARG A 159 21.70 5.40 -6.45
N GLY A 160 21.57 6.69 -6.77
CA GLY A 160 20.98 7.66 -5.84
C GLY A 160 19.51 7.38 -5.46
N THR A 161 18.73 6.77 -6.36
CA THR A 161 17.36 6.33 -6.03
C THR A 161 17.39 5.14 -5.07
N VAL A 162 18.29 4.18 -5.28
CA VAL A 162 18.47 3.03 -4.37
C VAL A 162 18.94 3.50 -3.00
N ASP A 163 19.97 4.36 -2.95
CA ASP A 163 20.51 4.91 -1.70
C ASP A 163 19.43 5.64 -0.88
N TYR A 164 18.63 6.49 -1.54
CA TYR A 164 17.53 7.20 -0.89
C TYR A 164 16.46 6.24 -0.33
N ILE A 165 16.01 5.28 -1.14
CA ILE A 165 14.95 4.35 -0.72
C ILE A 165 15.43 3.45 0.40
N GLU A 166 16.64 2.91 0.30
CA GLU A 166 17.25 2.08 1.36
C GLU A 166 17.33 2.84 2.68
N GLY A 167 17.89 4.06 2.65
CA GLY A 167 18.00 4.91 3.84
C GLY A 167 16.64 5.25 4.46
N LEU A 168 15.65 5.61 3.64
CA LEU A 168 14.30 5.93 4.10
C LEU A 168 13.61 4.72 4.74
N LEU A 169 13.65 3.55 4.09
CA LEU A 169 12.97 2.35 4.59
C LEU A 169 13.64 1.81 5.86
N ALA A 170 14.98 1.84 5.92
CA ALA A 170 15.73 1.45 7.11
C ALA A 170 15.44 2.39 8.29
N ALA A 171 15.44 3.70 8.07
CA ALA A 171 15.07 4.67 9.11
C ALA A 171 13.63 4.45 9.61
N THR A 172 12.68 4.27 8.68
CA THR A 172 11.26 4.03 9.03
C THR A 172 11.08 2.78 9.89
N LEU A 173 11.86 1.72 9.65
CA LEU A 173 11.87 0.50 10.47
C LEU A 173 12.45 0.73 11.87
N ALA A 174 13.51 1.55 11.97
CA ALA A 174 14.19 1.83 13.24
C ALA A 174 13.40 2.78 14.14
N HIS A 175 12.56 3.64 13.56
CA HIS A 175 11.81 4.64 14.31
C HIS A 175 10.68 4.02 15.12
N THR A 176 10.51 4.51 16.35
CA THR A 176 9.40 4.07 17.22
C THR A 176 8.05 4.38 16.55
N PRO A 177 7.19 3.36 16.36
CA PRO A 177 5.89 3.58 15.74
C PRO A 177 5.00 4.52 16.58
N LYS A 178 4.36 5.48 15.92
CA LYS A 178 3.40 6.41 16.52
C LYS A 178 1.99 6.14 15.98
N TYR A 179 1.04 6.01 16.90
CA TYR A 179 -0.36 5.66 16.62
C TYR A 179 -1.35 6.78 16.98
N GLY A 180 -0.86 8.02 17.06
CA GLY A 180 -1.64 9.20 17.51
C GLY A 180 -2.14 10.12 16.40
N CYS A 181 -1.83 9.84 15.13
CA CYS A 181 -2.24 10.69 14.00
C CYS A 181 -3.72 10.50 13.61
N PHE A 182 -4.27 9.29 13.78
CA PHE A 182 -5.67 8.94 13.51
C PHE A 182 -6.22 9.30 12.12
N GLY A 183 -5.37 9.49 11.12
CA GLY A 183 -5.80 9.90 9.78
C GLY A 183 -6.17 11.39 9.68
N LEU A 184 -5.83 12.22 10.67
CA LEU A 184 -6.19 13.64 10.71
C LEU A 184 -5.56 14.48 9.57
N HIS A 185 -4.69 13.93 8.75
CA HIS A 185 -4.17 14.61 7.57
C HIS A 185 -5.28 14.91 6.54
N GLU A 186 -6.24 14.00 6.31
CA GLU A 186 -7.34 14.24 5.36
C GLU A 186 -8.28 15.35 5.87
N TRP A 187 -8.40 15.48 7.19
CA TRP A 187 -9.16 16.54 7.86
C TRP A 187 -8.45 17.89 7.73
N ALA A 188 -7.13 17.90 7.91
CA ALA A 188 -6.30 19.08 7.70
C ALA A 188 -6.23 19.54 6.24
N MET A 189 -6.43 18.65 5.27
CA MET A 189 -6.49 19.01 3.84
C MET A 189 -7.78 19.76 3.47
N VAL A 190 -8.85 19.64 4.26
CA VAL A 190 -10.15 20.31 4.00
C VAL A 190 -10.50 21.39 5.03
N TYR A 191 -9.63 21.60 6.02
CA TYR A 191 -9.86 22.53 7.11
C TYR A 191 -10.10 23.96 6.62
N ARG A 192 -11.25 24.53 7.03
CA ARG A 192 -11.74 25.87 6.65
C ARG A 192 -11.93 26.08 5.15
N MET A 193 -12.01 25.00 4.36
CA MET A 193 -12.41 25.10 2.96
C MET A 193 -13.91 25.38 2.86
N THR A 194 -14.30 26.31 1.99
CA THR A 194 -15.70 26.50 1.63
C THR A 194 -16.21 25.36 0.74
N PRO A 195 -17.52 25.13 0.65
CA PRO A 195 -18.09 24.17 -0.30
C PRO A 195 -17.61 24.41 -1.74
N GLU A 196 -17.42 25.69 -2.11
CA GLU A 196 -16.87 26.12 -3.38
C GLU A 196 -15.37 25.83 -3.54
N GLN A 197 -14.61 25.69 -2.47
CA GLN A 197 -13.21 25.30 -2.55
C GLN A 197 -13.04 23.78 -2.63
N LEU A 198 -14.02 23.02 -2.13
CA LEU A 198 -14.09 21.55 -2.28
C LEU A 198 -14.48 21.07 -3.69
N ARG A 199 -14.50 21.98 -4.69
CA ARG A 199 -15.08 21.88 -6.06
C ARG A 199 -14.68 20.68 -6.94
N HIS A 200 -13.90 19.71 -6.44
CA HIS A 200 -13.49 18.53 -7.19
C HIS A 200 -13.69 17.18 -6.49
N THR A 201 -14.33 17.14 -5.32
CA THR A 201 -14.57 15.87 -4.63
C THR A 201 -16.01 15.39 -4.88
N THR A 202 -16.14 14.20 -5.47
CA THR A 202 -17.43 13.51 -5.67
C THR A 202 -18.01 12.98 -4.35
N LEU A 203 -17.39 13.33 -3.22
CA LEU A 203 -17.69 12.82 -1.88
C LEU A 203 -18.06 13.99 -0.95
N PRO A 204 -19.27 14.02 -0.38
CA PRO A 204 -19.64 15.04 0.60
C PRO A 204 -18.91 14.80 1.93
N LEU A 205 -18.83 15.84 2.77
CA LEU A 205 -18.34 15.70 4.15
C LEU A 205 -19.40 15.05 5.04
N ARG A 206 -19.07 13.94 5.71
CA ARG A 206 -20.04 13.11 6.45
C ARG A 206 -20.61 13.74 7.72
N ILE A 207 -19.93 14.73 8.29
CA ILE A 207 -20.40 15.50 9.46
C ILE A 207 -20.54 17.01 9.19
N GLY A 208 -20.42 17.44 7.94
CA GLY A 208 -20.46 18.85 7.55
C GLY A 208 -19.19 19.64 7.90
N HIS A 209 -19.07 20.84 7.35
CA HIS A 209 -17.86 21.67 7.45
C HIS A 209 -17.53 22.08 8.89
N ALA A 210 -18.49 22.67 9.61
CA ALA A 210 -18.24 23.20 10.95
C ALA A 210 -17.77 22.12 11.94
N ALA A 211 -18.38 20.92 11.91
CA ALA A 211 -17.94 19.82 12.76
C ALA A 211 -16.61 19.23 12.30
N THR A 212 -16.32 19.21 10.99
CA THR A 212 -15.01 18.81 10.45
C THR A 212 -13.90 19.75 10.95
N ASP A 213 -14.14 21.06 10.91
CA ASP A 213 -13.20 22.06 11.42
C ASP A 213 -13.00 21.90 12.93
N GLN A 214 -14.07 21.66 13.69
CA GLN A 214 -13.98 21.42 15.13
C GLN A 214 -13.12 20.19 15.47
N VAL A 215 -13.12 19.14 14.64
CA VAL A 215 -12.23 17.98 14.82
C VAL A 215 -10.76 18.40 14.68
N VAL A 216 -10.43 19.20 13.66
CA VAL A 216 -9.07 19.71 13.44
C VAL A 216 -8.62 20.60 14.61
N GLU A 217 -9.50 21.48 15.10
CA GLU A 217 -9.22 22.43 16.18
C GLU A 217 -9.08 21.76 17.57
N SER A 218 -9.82 20.68 17.82
CA SER A 218 -9.86 20.01 19.13
C SER A 218 -8.85 18.87 19.29
N HIS A 219 -8.09 18.54 18.24
CA HIS A 219 -7.18 17.40 18.22
C HIS A 219 -5.73 17.81 17.94
N SER A 220 -4.78 17.12 18.59
CA SER A 220 -3.37 17.31 18.28
C SER A 220 -2.98 16.61 16.97
N ILE A 221 -2.70 17.40 15.93
CA ILE A 221 -2.26 16.87 14.64
C ILE A 221 -0.75 16.58 14.72
N GLY A 222 -0.35 15.36 14.41
CA GLY A 222 1.04 14.91 14.49
C GLY A 222 1.47 14.13 13.25
N CYS A 223 1.13 14.66 12.07
CA CYS A 223 1.50 14.03 10.81
C CYS A 223 3.02 14.11 10.62
N THR A 224 3.64 12.93 10.49
CA THR A 224 5.08 12.77 10.23
C THR A 224 5.41 12.64 8.76
N HIS A 225 4.41 12.40 7.91
CA HIS A 225 4.61 12.03 6.52
C HIS A 225 4.51 13.25 5.60
N PHE A 226 5.62 13.60 4.96
CA PHE A 226 5.73 14.79 4.11
C PHE A 226 4.73 14.81 2.96
N ASP A 227 4.56 13.69 2.27
CA ASP A 227 3.69 13.61 1.09
C ASP A 227 2.19 13.76 1.42
N ALA A 228 1.79 13.62 2.69
CA ALA A 228 0.47 14.02 3.17
C ALA A 228 0.47 15.47 3.69
N TYR A 229 1.48 15.84 4.49
CA TYR A 229 1.57 17.17 5.10
C TYR A 229 1.57 18.32 4.07
N ARG A 230 2.23 18.15 2.92
CA ARG A 230 2.32 19.18 1.88
C ARG A 230 0.99 19.57 1.22
N PHE A 231 -0.09 18.83 1.51
CA PHE A 231 -1.44 19.12 1.02
C PHE A 231 -2.33 19.78 2.07
N PHE A 232 -1.83 20.04 3.29
CA PHE A 232 -2.61 20.73 4.31
C PHE A 232 -3.01 22.11 3.80
N THR A 233 -4.18 22.59 4.24
CA THR A 233 -4.55 23.99 4.00
C THR A 233 -3.53 24.92 4.67
N PRO A 234 -3.32 26.14 4.14
CA PRO A 234 -2.47 27.13 4.79
C PRO A 234 -2.82 27.35 6.27
N GLU A 235 -4.10 27.23 6.61
CA GLU A 235 -4.65 27.37 7.96
C GLU A 235 -4.40 26.13 8.85
N ALA A 236 -4.36 24.92 8.28
CA ALA A 236 -4.09 23.70 9.04
C ALA A 236 -2.60 23.39 9.22
N ALA A 237 -1.76 23.79 8.26
CA ALA A 237 -0.30 23.60 8.32
C ALA A 237 0.32 24.04 9.67
N PRO A 238 0.00 25.23 10.23
CA PRO A 238 0.56 25.65 11.51
C PRO A 238 0.12 24.79 12.72
N LEU A 239 -1.02 24.08 12.62
CA LEU A 239 -1.58 23.26 13.69
C LEU A 239 -0.90 21.89 13.84
N ASN A 240 -0.16 21.44 12.83
CA ASN A 240 0.62 20.22 12.95
C ASN A 240 1.74 20.42 13.99
N THR A 241 1.98 19.44 14.85
CA THR A 241 3.07 19.53 15.85
C THR A 241 4.47 19.41 15.22
N LEU A 242 4.52 18.99 13.96
CA LEU A 242 5.74 18.83 13.16
C LEU A 242 5.67 19.70 11.89
N ARG A 243 6.82 19.92 11.27
CA ARG A 243 6.94 20.56 9.95
C ARG A 243 7.74 19.65 9.00
N PRO A 244 7.16 18.51 8.56
CA PRO A 244 7.86 17.64 7.63
C PRO A 244 8.23 18.36 6.33
N THR A 245 9.44 18.11 5.85
CA THR A 245 9.92 18.49 4.52
C THR A 245 10.40 17.25 3.78
N ARG A 246 10.74 17.36 2.50
CA ARG A 246 11.31 16.22 1.77
C ARG A 246 12.65 15.78 2.38
N GLU A 247 13.48 16.75 2.78
CA GLU A 247 14.81 16.53 3.33
C GLU A 247 14.75 15.87 4.71
N THR A 248 13.74 16.22 5.51
CA THR A 248 13.55 15.67 6.86
C THR A 248 12.74 14.38 6.89
N GLN A 249 12.24 13.91 5.73
CA GLN A 249 11.40 12.71 5.65
C GLN A 249 12.04 11.49 6.32
N PRO A 250 13.32 11.13 6.10
CA PRO A 250 13.95 9.99 6.77
C PRO A 250 14.02 10.14 8.30
N ALA A 251 14.10 11.37 8.81
CA ALA A 251 14.18 11.65 10.24
C ALA A 251 12.80 11.66 10.94
N LEU A 252 11.70 11.75 10.19
CA LEU A 252 10.35 11.89 10.77
C LEU A 252 9.46 10.69 10.48
N GLU A 253 9.60 10.06 9.32
CA GLU A 253 8.76 8.93 8.91
C GLU A 253 8.92 7.73 9.86
N GLN A 254 7.82 7.00 10.08
CA GLN A 254 7.74 5.93 11.07
C GLN A 254 6.68 4.90 10.68
N ALA A 255 6.87 3.64 11.08
CA ALA A 255 6.11 2.49 10.60
C ALA A 255 4.60 2.51 10.89
N GLY A 256 4.16 3.20 11.93
CA GLY A 256 2.74 3.39 12.27
C GLY A 256 2.02 4.36 11.36
N CYS A 257 2.70 5.16 10.53
CA CYS A 257 2.02 6.01 9.56
C CYS A 257 1.44 5.16 8.43
N LEU A 258 0.11 5.22 8.23
CA LEU A 258 -0.56 4.52 7.13
C LEU A 258 0.09 4.83 5.78
N HIS A 259 0.35 6.11 5.49
CA HIS A 259 0.97 6.52 4.23
C HIS A 259 2.40 6.04 4.03
N ALA A 260 3.20 5.98 5.10
CA ALA A 260 4.52 5.35 5.02
C ALA A 260 4.40 3.86 4.66
N GLY A 261 3.33 3.18 5.11
CA GLY A 261 3.00 1.81 4.74
C GLY A 261 2.56 1.67 3.28
N MET A 262 1.68 2.55 2.81
CA MET A 262 1.23 2.58 1.41
C MET A 262 2.39 2.85 0.45
N ASP A 263 3.27 3.79 0.80
CA ASP A 263 4.38 4.22 -0.04
C ASP A 263 5.43 3.13 -0.27
N VAL A 264 5.44 2.05 0.51
CA VAL A 264 6.28 0.88 0.21
C VAL A 264 5.99 0.35 -1.20
N TYR A 265 4.74 0.44 -1.68
CA TYR A 265 4.37 0.12 -3.05
C TYR A 265 5.08 1.02 -4.08
N LYS A 266 5.03 2.35 -3.88
CA LYS A 266 5.75 3.33 -4.71
C LYS A 266 7.24 3.02 -4.79
N TRP A 267 7.84 2.67 -3.66
CA TRP A 267 9.26 2.39 -3.56
C TRP A 267 9.63 1.07 -4.26
N ALA A 268 8.86 0.00 -4.03
CA ALA A 268 9.03 -1.28 -4.73
C ALA A 268 8.94 -1.09 -6.26
N ALA A 269 7.92 -0.37 -6.74
CA ALA A 269 7.74 -0.09 -8.16
C ALA A 269 8.91 0.72 -8.76
N LYS A 270 9.43 1.73 -8.04
CA LYS A 270 10.56 2.56 -8.49
C LYS A 270 11.88 1.79 -8.57
N LEU A 271 12.07 0.79 -7.71
CA LEU A 271 13.25 -0.10 -7.75
C LEU A 271 13.14 -1.11 -8.90
N GLY A 272 11.92 -1.42 -9.35
CA GLY A 272 11.67 -2.19 -10.57
C GLY A 272 12.29 -3.58 -10.50
N PRO A 273 13.15 -3.97 -11.45
CA PRO A 273 13.55 -5.37 -11.64
C PRO A 273 14.43 -5.95 -10.53
N ILE A 274 14.99 -5.13 -9.64
CA ILE A 274 15.74 -5.64 -8.49
C ILE A 274 14.83 -6.17 -7.38
N VAL A 275 13.55 -5.76 -7.35
CA VAL A 275 12.55 -6.22 -6.38
C VAL A 275 11.76 -7.39 -6.99
N PRO A 276 11.64 -8.53 -6.28
CA PRO A 276 10.83 -9.65 -6.75
C PRO A 276 9.35 -9.27 -6.94
N GLY A 277 8.72 -9.83 -7.97
CA GLY A 277 7.34 -9.50 -8.35
C GLY A 277 6.32 -9.75 -7.23
N GLU A 278 6.50 -10.80 -6.44
CA GLU A 278 5.65 -11.11 -5.29
C GLU A 278 5.67 -10.01 -4.23
N VAL A 279 6.85 -9.42 -3.96
CA VAL A 279 7.01 -8.31 -3.01
C VAL A 279 6.29 -7.06 -3.52
N LEU A 280 6.34 -6.81 -4.84
CA LEU A 280 5.60 -5.71 -5.46
C LEU A 280 4.07 -5.90 -5.31
N LEU A 281 3.55 -7.10 -5.56
CA LEU A 281 2.12 -7.38 -5.43
C LEU A 281 1.66 -7.36 -3.96
N ASP A 282 2.48 -7.81 -3.02
CA ASP A 282 2.20 -7.68 -1.59
C ASP A 282 2.14 -6.22 -1.16
N ALA A 283 3.05 -5.38 -1.67
CA ALA A 283 3.05 -3.95 -1.42
C ALA A 283 1.81 -3.26 -2.03
N PHE A 284 1.38 -3.66 -3.23
CA PHE A 284 0.13 -3.18 -3.84
C PHE A 284 -1.09 -3.51 -2.97
N VAL A 285 -1.20 -4.76 -2.52
CA VAL A 285 -2.30 -5.19 -1.63
C VAL A 285 -2.29 -4.38 -0.34
N LEU A 286 -1.12 -4.17 0.28
CA LEU A 286 -1.00 -3.32 1.47
C LEU A 286 -1.48 -1.89 1.19
N ALA A 287 -1.03 -1.28 0.09
CA ALA A 287 -1.42 0.08 -0.27
C ALA A 287 -2.94 0.22 -0.48
N ARG A 288 -3.56 -0.77 -1.14
CA ARG A 288 -5.01 -0.85 -1.35
C ARG A 288 -5.77 -0.94 -0.04
N ASP A 289 -5.40 -1.89 0.82
CA ASP A 289 -6.10 -2.12 2.09
C ASP A 289 -5.96 -0.90 3.02
N ILE A 290 -4.78 -0.26 3.04
CA ILE A 290 -4.59 0.97 3.81
C ILE A 290 -5.43 2.10 3.23
N ARG A 291 -5.48 2.28 1.90
CA ARG A 291 -6.27 3.35 1.27
C ARG A 291 -7.76 3.26 1.62
N GLU A 292 -8.29 2.04 1.73
CA GLU A 292 -9.66 1.84 2.19
C GLU A 292 -9.86 2.36 3.62
N VAL A 293 -8.97 2.01 4.54
CA VAL A 293 -9.05 2.46 5.95
C VAL A 293 -8.81 3.96 6.09
N ASP A 294 -7.89 4.50 5.30
CA ASP A 294 -7.59 5.92 5.20
C ASP A 294 -8.85 6.72 4.81
N MET A 295 -9.54 6.28 3.75
CA MET A 295 -10.80 6.90 3.32
C MET A 295 -11.95 6.69 4.29
N ARG A 296 -12.05 5.53 4.94
CA ARG A 296 -13.06 5.30 5.98
C ARG A 296 -12.87 6.18 7.21
N ALA A 297 -11.63 6.56 7.54
CA ALA A 297 -11.30 7.46 8.66
C ALA A 297 -11.33 8.95 8.29
N SER A 298 -11.44 9.26 7.00
CA SER A 298 -11.47 10.61 6.46
C SER A 298 -12.75 11.39 6.85
N PRO A 299 -12.82 12.70 6.57
CA PRO A 299 -14.05 13.47 6.78
C PRO A 299 -15.10 13.22 5.68
N TYR A 300 -14.78 12.48 4.62
CA TYR A 300 -15.66 12.20 3.50
C TYR A 300 -16.66 11.07 3.81
N ASP A 301 -17.84 11.15 3.22
CA ASP A 301 -18.84 10.08 3.28
C ASP A 301 -18.52 8.98 2.26
N VAL A 302 -18.30 7.77 2.77
CA VAL A 302 -17.96 6.57 1.97
C VAL A 302 -19.12 5.58 1.83
N THR A 303 -20.29 5.83 2.43
CA THR A 303 -21.37 4.83 2.62
C THR A 303 -21.99 4.29 1.32
N GLY A 304 -21.78 4.94 0.18
CA GLY A 304 -22.23 4.50 -1.14
C GLY A 304 -21.21 3.68 -1.94
N PHE A 305 -20.04 3.38 -1.38
CA PHE A 305 -18.96 2.67 -2.08
C PHE A 305 -18.79 1.26 -1.54
N VAL A 306 -18.36 0.35 -2.41
CA VAL A 306 -18.06 -1.04 -2.07
C VAL A 306 -16.56 -1.16 -1.82
N GLY A 307 -16.20 -1.83 -0.74
CA GLY A 307 -14.82 -2.12 -0.36
C GLY A 307 -14.25 -3.31 -1.08
N THR A 308 -13.00 -3.61 -0.75
CA THR A 308 -12.24 -4.69 -1.38
C THR A 308 -12.78 -6.09 -1.10
N ASP A 309 -13.58 -6.25 -0.04
CA ASP A 309 -14.24 -7.50 0.34
C ASP A 309 -15.66 -7.65 -0.25
N GLY A 310 -16.10 -6.70 -1.08
CA GLY A 310 -17.44 -6.68 -1.67
C GLY A 310 -18.53 -6.13 -0.76
N SER A 311 -18.20 -5.68 0.47
CA SER A 311 -19.15 -5.05 1.39
C SER A 311 -19.22 -3.54 1.24
N LEU A 312 -20.33 -2.93 1.66
CA LEU A 312 -20.44 -1.46 1.70
C LEU A 312 -19.49 -0.87 2.74
N LEU A 313 -18.77 0.18 2.35
CA LEU A 313 -17.84 0.85 3.23
C LEU A 313 -18.57 1.59 4.35
N THR A 314 -18.11 1.36 5.58
CA THR A 314 -18.61 2.04 6.77
C THR A 314 -17.53 3.00 7.31
N PRO A 315 -17.87 4.27 7.59
CA PRO A 315 -16.95 5.21 8.22
C PRO A 315 -16.38 4.69 9.54
N ILE A 316 -15.12 5.01 9.80
CA ILE A 316 -14.47 4.85 11.10
C ILE A 316 -14.50 6.25 11.75
N PRO A 317 -15.41 6.50 12.72
CA PRO A 317 -15.64 7.84 13.26
C PRO A 317 -14.53 8.24 14.24
N ILE A 318 -13.38 8.67 13.71
CA ILE A 318 -12.18 9.04 14.49
C ILE A 318 -12.35 10.30 15.36
N GLU A 319 -13.43 11.05 15.18
CA GLU A 319 -13.89 12.11 16.09
C GLU A 319 -14.36 11.54 17.43
N THR A 320 -14.63 10.23 17.51
CA THR A 320 -15.04 9.53 18.74
C THR A 320 -13.90 8.71 19.34
N PRO A 321 -13.86 8.52 20.67
CA PRO A 321 -12.90 7.60 21.31
C PRO A 321 -13.01 6.16 20.80
N ALA A 322 -14.22 5.70 20.45
CA ALA A 322 -14.44 4.35 19.94
C ALA A 322 -13.83 4.17 18.53
N GLY A 323 -14.03 5.14 17.64
CA GLY A 323 -13.44 5.12 16.29
C GLY A 323 -11.92 5.22 16.33
N LYS A 324 -11.34 6.06 17.20
CA LYS A 324 -9.88 6.10 17.41
C LYS A 324 -9.31 4.75 17.85
N ARG A 325 -9.98 4.04 18.76
CA ARG A 325 -9.57 2.69 19.19
C ARG A 325 -9.65 1.69 18.04
N ALA A 326 -10.70 1.76 17.21
CA ALA A 326 -10.84 0.90 16.04
C ALA A 326 -9.73 1.17 15.00
N TYR A 327 -9.49 2.45 14.68
CA TYR A 327 -8.42 2.87 13.79
C TYR A 327 -7.05 2.40 14.28
N ALA A 328 -6.72 2.63 15.56
CA ALA A 328 -5.42 2.26 16.12
C ALA A 328 -5.15 0.75 16.08
N ARG A 329 -6.19 -0.10 16.20
CA ARG A 329 -6.05 -1.55 16.03
C ARG A 329 -5.66 -1.92 14.59
N LEU A 330 -6.34 -1.36 13.60
CA LEU A 330 -6.04 -1.57 12.18
C LEU A 330 -4.63 -1.05 11.84
N GLN A 331 -4.30 0.15 12.32
CA GLN A 331 -3.01 0.81 12.12
C GLN A 331 -1.82 -0.03 12.59
N ARG A 332 -1.96 -0.74 13.72
CA ARG A 332 -0.92 -1.66 14.20
C ARG A 332 -0.71 -2.84 13.25
N GLY A 333 -1.79 -3.48 12.81
CA GLY A 333 -1.70 -4.56 11.82
C GLY A 333 -1.06 -4.11 10.50
N PHE A 334 -1.33 -2.89 10.05
CA PHE A 334 -0.67 -2.32 8.87
C PHE A 334 0.80 -2.00 9.10
N ALA A 335 1.18 -1.55 10.30
CA ALA A 335 2.58 -1.32 10.65
C ALA A 335 3.38 -2.63 10.56
N ASP A 336 2.84 -3.73 11.10
CA ASP A 336 3.47 -5.05 11.07
C ASP A 336 3.62 -5.56 9.63
N ARG A 337 2.54 -5.53 8.84
CA ARG A 337 2.57 -5.91 7.42
C ARG A 337 3.55 -5.05 6.62
N GLY A 338 3.53 -3.73 6.83
CA GLY A 338 4.43 -2.79 6.18
C GLY A 338 5.89 -3.07 6.52
N ASN A 339 6.20 -3.37 7.78
CA ASN A 339 7.56 -3.67 8.20
C ASN A 339 8.10 -4.95 7.56
N ALA A 340 7.28 -6.00 7.46
CA ALA A 340 7.68 -7.22 6.75
C ALA A 340 8.07 -6.92 5.28
N ILE A 341 7.25 -6.14 4.57
CA ILE A 341 7.53 -5.77 3.17
C ILE A 341 8.76 -4.86 3.07
N ARG A 342 8.95 -3.90 3.99
CA ARG A 342 10.16 -3.07 4.04
C ARG A 342 11.42 -3.93 4.17
N SER A 343 11.41 -4.91 5.08
CA SER A 343 12.52 -5.85 5.23
C SER A 343 12.78 -6.65 3.95
N SER A 344 11.74 -7.12 3.25
CA SER A 344 11.90 -7.80 1.96
C SER A 344 12.48 -6.90 0.88
N VAL A 345 12.07 -5.63 0.80
CA VAL A 345 12.63 -4.66 -0.14
C VAL A 345 14.10 -4.36 0.17
N LEU A 346 14.45 -4.18 1.45
CA LEU A 346 15.83 -3.99 1.88
C LEU A 346 16.71 -5.21 1.57
N ALA A 347 16.20 -6.42 1.76
CA ALA A 347 16.89 -7.65 1.38
C ALA A 347 17.15 -7.71 -0.14
N ALA A 348 16.17 -7.31 -0.96
CA ALA A 348 16.32 -7.23 -2.41
C ALA A 348 17.39 -6.20 -2.83
N ILE A 349 17.43 -5.04 -2.16
CA ILE A 349 18.47 -4.03 -2.36
C ILE A 349 19.85 -4.58 -2.00
N ALA A 350 19.98 -5.29 -0.88
CA ALA A 350 21.25 -5.88 -0.45
C ALA A 350 21.78 -6.87 -1.49
N VAL A 351 20.94 -7.78 -2.00
CA VAL A 351 21.31 -8.71 -3.08
C VAL A 351 21.76 -7.96 -4.33
N ALA A 352 21.05 -6.91 -4.72
CA ALA A 352 21.41 -6.09 -5.88
C ALA A 352 22.77 -5.40 -5.71
N ARG A 353 23.06 -4.83 -4.53
CA ARG A 353 24.35 -4.19 -4.24
C ARG A 353 25.51 -5.19 -4.26
N THR A 354 25.33 -6.38 -3.66
CA THR A 354 26.33 -7.44 -3.72
C THR A 354 26.62 -7.83 -5.17
N GLY A 355 25.57 -8.02 -6.00
CA GLY A 355 25.75 -8.35 -7.41
C GLY A 355 26.46 -7.25 -8.22
N ASP A 356 26.16 -5.97 -7.96
CA ASP A 356 26.85 -4.82 -8.57
C ASP A 356 28.35 -4.80 -8.20
N ALA A 357 28.67 -4.96 -6.92
CA ALA A 357 30.05 -4.98 -6.44
C ALA A 357 30.88 -6.12 -7.07
N LEU A 358 30.30 -7.32 -7.18
CA LEU A 358 30.94 -8.46 -7.83
C LEU A 358 31.17 -8.23 -9.33
N ALA A 359 30.22 -7.60 -10.02
CA ALA A 359 30.36 -7.25 -11.43
C ALA A 359 31.49 -6.24 -11.67
N MET A 360 31.60 -5.23 -10.80
CA MET A 360 32.66 -4.23 -10.87
C MET A 360 34.04 -4.84 -10.63
N ALA A 361 34.19 -5.71 -9.63
CA ALA A 361 35.45 -6.40 -9.35
C ALA A 361 35.93 -7.23 -10.54
N ALA A 362 35.03 -8.01 -11.17
CA ALA A 362 35.35 -8.81 -12.35
C ALA A 362 35.77 -7.96 -13.56
N GLY A 363 35.12 -6.81 -13.77
CA GLY A 363 35.46 -5.88 -14.86
C GLY A 363 36.81 -5.19 -14.69
N THR A 364 37.28 -4.98 -13.46
CA THR A 364 38.62 -4.44 -13.17
C THR A 364 39.71 -5.48 -13.46
N THR A 365 39.51 -6.75 -13.08
CA THR A 365 40.48 -7.82 -13.33
C THR A 365 40.72 -8.04 -14.82
N GLN A 366 39.70 -7.85 -15.66
CA GLN A 366 39.76 -8.07 -17.10
C GLN A 366 40.41 -6.90 -17.89
N ARG A 367 40.70 -5.76 -17.26
CA ARG A 367 41.41 -4.62 -17.88
C ARG A 367 42.89 -4.54 -17.54
N VAL A 368 43.36 -5.35 -16.58
CA VAL A 368 44.75 -5.35 -16.09
C VAL A 368 45.54 -6.55 -16.65
N ALA A 369 44.86 -7.48 -17.33
CA ALA A 369 45.44 -8.53 -18.16
C ALA A 369 45.35 -8.12 -19.63
#